data_AF-A0A373BVH8-F1
#
_entry.id   AF-A0A373BVH8-F1
#
_cell.length_a   1.000
_cell.length_b   1.000
_cell.length_c   1.000
_cell.angle_alpha   90.00
_cell.angle_beta   90.00
_cell.angle_gamma   90.00
#
_symmetry.space_group_name_H-M   'P 1'
#
loop_
_entity.id
_entity.type
_entity.pdbx_description
1 polymer ?
#
loop_
_entity_poly.entity_id
_entity_poly.type
_entity_poly.pdbx_seq_one_letter_code
_entity_poly.pdbx_strand_id
1 'polypeptide(L)'
;MWVYEKRLQFPVNIKEPNAKMAQFIMSQYGGPDGEMGASMRYLSQRYSMPYGEQKAVLTDIGTEELAHLEIVAAIVHQLTRNLTAEELEEQGFGPYYIDHATGIWPQAAGGVPFNACEFQSKGDPVTDLFEDLAAEQKARSTYDNILRVVTDPDVCEPIRFLRKREIVHFQRFGEALRGLQEKLDSRNFYAFNPSFDPQPAAVGNSR
;
A
#
# COMPACT_ATOMS: atom_id res chain seq x y z
N MET A 1 18.51 3.13 -7.31
CA MET A 1 18.77 1.85 -8.00
C MET A 1 17.92 0.80 -7.33
N TRP A 2 17.23 -0.05 -8.09
CA TRP A 2 16.41 -1.17 -7.58
C TRP A 2 17.12 -2.48 -7.88
N VAL A 3 16.90 -3.48 -7.04
CA VAL A 3 17.33 -4.86 -7.26
C VAL A 3 16.10 -5.74 -7.11
N TYR A 4 15.90 -6.64 -8.06
CA TYR A 4 14.81 -7.62 -8.01
C TYR A 4 15.34 -8.97 -7.56
N GLU A 5 14.61 -9.61 -6.67
CA GLU A 5 14.79 -11.00 -6.24
C GLU A 5 13.54 -11.77 -6.64
N LYS A 6 13.71 -12.95 -7.23
CA LYS A 6 12.60 -13.74 -7.81
C LYS A 6 11.66 -14.31 -6.73
N ARG A 7 12.14 -14.42 -5.50
CA ARG A 7 11.36 -14.96 -4.38
C ARG A 7 10.36 -13.93 -3.89
N LEU A 8 9.09 -14.32 -3.83
CA LEU A 8 8.06 -13.55 -3.14
C LEU A 8 8.46 -13.35 -1.67
N GLN A 9 8.15 -12.18 -1.11
CA GLN A 9 8.39 -11.88 0.30
C GLN A 9 7.64 -12.87 1.21
N PHE A 10 6.46 -13.33 0.79
CA PHE A 10 5.70 -14.38 1.43
C PHE A 10 5.21 -15.39 0.38
N PRO A 11 5.30 -16.71 0.64
CA PRO A 11 4.92 -17.72 -0.35
C PRO A 11 3.41 -17.68 -0.64
N VAL A 12 3.07 -17.73 -1.93
CA VAL A 12 1.70 -17.89 -2.41
C VAL A 12 1.59 -19.22 -3.16
N ASN A 13 0.79 -20.14 -2.63
CA ASN A 13 0.59 -21.47 -3.20
C ASN A 13 -0.89 -21.88 -3.08
N ILE A 14 -1.72 -21.28 -3.92
CA ILE A 14 -3.16 -21.53 -3.98
C ILE A 14 -3.39 -22.78 -4.80
N LYS A 15 -4.16 -23.74 -4.29
CA LYS A 15 -4.42 -25.01 -4.99
C LYS A 15 -5.60 -24.90 -5.95
N GLU A 16 -6.71 -24.35 -5.48
CA GLU A 16 -7.97 -24.28 -6.21
C GLU A 16 -8.19 -22.89 -6.82
N PRO A 17 -8.34 -22.76 -8.16
CA PRO A 17 -8.75 -21.52 -8.79
C PRO A 17 -10.14 -21.06 -8.33
N ASN A 18 -10.32 -19.74 -8.20
CA ASN A 18 -11.60 -19.12 -7.85
C ASN A 18 -11.61 -17.64 -8.28
N ALA A 19 -12.18 -17.36 -9.45
CA ALA A 19 -12.21 -16.02 -10.04
C ALA A 19 -13.04 -15.02 -9.20
N LYS A 20 -14.06 -15.51 -8.48
CA LYS A 20 -14.83 -14.66 -7.56
C LYS A 20 -13.95 -14.15 -6.41
N MET A 21 -13.11 -15.00 -5.83
CA MET A 21 -12.13 -14.57 -4.83
C MET A 21 -11.09 -13.62 -5.44
N ALA A 22 -10.65 -13.89 -6.67
CA ALA A 22 -9.71 -13.02 -7.38
C ALA A 22 -10.26 -11.59 -7.51
N GLN A 23 -11.54 -11.45 -7.87
CA GLN A 23 -12.23 -10.16 -7.98
C GLN A 23 -12.18 -9.35 -6.68
N PHE A 24 -12.41 -9.99 -5.53
CA PHE A 24 -12.33 -9.30 -4.23
C PHE A 24 -10.89 -8.87 -3.90
N ILE A 25 -9.92 -9.74 -4.16
CA ILE A 25 -8.52 -9.52 -3.81
C ILE A 25 -7.86 -8.47 -4.68
N MET A 26 -8.29 -8.32 -5.95
CA MET A 26 -7.82 -7.25 -6.82
C MET A 26 -7.98 -5.86 -6.23
N SER A 27 -8.95 -5.65 -5.32
CA SER A 27 -9.09 -4.36 -4.64
C SER A 27 -7.85 -3.95 -3.84
N GLN A 28 -7.03 -4.91 -3.42
CA GLN A 28 -5.75 -4.62 -2.77
C GLN A 28 -4.59 -4.50 -3.75
N TYR A 29 -4.76 -4.87 -5.01
CA TYR A 29 -3.75 -4.59 -6.03
C TYR A 29 -3.88 -3.13 -6.50
N GLY A 30 -5.04 -2.76 -7.03
CA GLY A 30 -5.26 -1.45 -7.66
C GLY A 30 -6.55 -0.74 -7.24
N GLY A 31 -7.09 -1.05 -6.07
CA GLY A 31 -8.12 -0.22 -5.45
C GLY A 31 -7.53 0.97 -4.67
N PRO A 32 -8.40 1.87 -4.18
CA PRO A 32 -7.98 3.15 -3.60
C PRO A 32 -7.12 3.04 -2.33
N ASP A 33 -7.24 1.91 -1.63
CA ASP A 33 -6.52 1.62 -0.40
C ASP A 33 -5.58 0.41 -0.56
N GLY A 34 -5.21 0.06 -1.80
CA GLY A 34 -4.34 -1.08 -2.10
C GLY A 34 -2.86 -0.73 -2.24
N GLU A 35 -2.05 -1.76 -2.48
CA GLU A 35 -0.58 -1.71 -2.45
C GLU A 35 0.02 -0.80 -3.54
N MET A 36 -0.72 -0.58 -4.64
CA MET A 36 -0.29 0.37 -5.68
C MET A 36 -0.34 1.81 -5.16
N GLY A 37 -1.39 2.16 -4.43
CA GLY A 37 -1.50 3.47 -3.80
C GLY A 37 -0.42 3.65 -2.73
N ALA A 38 -0.26 2.65 -1.85
CA ALA A 38 0.75 2.65 -0.79
C ALA A 38 2.17 2.82 -1.32
N SER A 39 2.62 1.96 -2.26
CA SER A 39 3.94 2.05 -2.85
C SER A 39 4.21 3.40 -3.52
N MET A 40 3.29 3.89 -4.36
CA MET A 40 3.46 5.16 -5.06
C MET A 40 3.48 6.35 -4.10
N ARG A 41 2.63 6.32 -3.06
CA ARG A 41 2.57 7.35 -2.01
C ARG A 41 3.90 7.51 -1.30
N TYR A 42 4.38 6.44 -0.66
CA TYR A 42 5.56 6.51 0.21
C TYR A 42 6.85 6.79 -0.57
N LEU A 43 7.00 6.17 -1.75
CA LEU A 43 8.14 6.39 -2.63
C LEU A 43 8.17 7.80 -3.24
N SER A 44 7.03 8.47 -3.36
CA SER A 44 6.96 9.86 -3.80
C SER A 44 7.30 10.84 -2.67
N GLN A 45 6.68 10.67 -1.50
CA GLN A 45 6.85 11.58 -0.35
C GLN A 45 8.29 11.61 0.18
N ARG A 46 9.07 10.53 0.02
CA ARG A 46 10.47 10.48 0.49
C ARG A 46 11.35 11.59 -0.09
N TYR A 47 11.02 12.12 -1.28
CA TYR A 47 11.84 13.14 -1.94
C TYR A 47 11.69 14.53 -1.30
N SER A 48 10.51 14.82 -0.74
CA SER A 48 10.25 16.05 0.03
C SER A 48 10.56 15.90 1.52
N MET A 49 10.66 14.68 2.06
CA MET A 49 10.98 14.46 3.47
C MET A 49 12.39 15.00 3.84
N PRO A 50 12.54 15.96 4.77
CA PRO A 50 13.82 16.63 5.00
C PRO A 50 14.68 15.90 6.04
N TYR A 51 14.08 15.02 6.83
CA TYR A 51 14.75 14.29 7.90
C TYR A 51 15.11 12.87 7.46
N GLY A 52 16.39 12.50 7.65
CA GLY A 52 16.95 11.25 7.14
C GLY A 52 16.26 9.98 7.66
N GLU A 53 15.87 9.96 8.93
CA GLU A 53 15.18 8.82 9.56
C GLU A 53 13.78 8.60 8.97
N GLN A 54 12.97 9.67 8.89
CA GLN A 54 11.63 9.61 8.29
C GLN A 54 11.70 9.25 6.80
N LYS A 55 12.71 9.77 6.09
CA LYS A 55 12.97 9.42 4.69
C LYS A 55 13.33 7.96 4.52
N ALA A 56 14.10 7.39 5.46
CA ALA A 56 14.42 5.97 5.47
C ALA A 56 13.16 5.13 5.67
N VAL A 57 12.31 5.47 6.65
CA VAL A 57 11.02 4.77 6.88
C VAL A 57 10.15 4.77 5.62
N LEU A 58 9.95 5.92 4.97
CA LEU A 58 9.22 6.01 3.70
C LEU A 58 9.83 5.16 2.58
N THR A 59 11.17 5.13 2.52
CA THR A 59 11.90 4.36 1.50
C THR A 59 11.77 2.86 1.74
N ASP A 60 11.94 2.41 2.98
CA ASP A 60 11.95 1.01 3.36
C ASP A 60 10.54 0.43 3.22
N ILE A 61 9.52 1.12 3.74
CA ILE A 61 8.12 0.69 3.62
C ILE A 61 7.66 0.76 2.17
N GLY A 62 7.85 1.89 1.47
CA GLY A 62 7.47 2.00 0.06
C GLY A 62 8.15 0.97 -0.86
N THR A 63 9.35 0.50 -0.50
CA THR A 63 10.03 -0.62 -1.18
C THR A 63 9.36 -1.95 -0.86
N GLU A 64 8.97 -2.17 0.38
CA GLU A 64 8.23 -3.34 0.82
C GLU A 64 6.86 -3.45 0.13
N GLU A 65 6.16 -2.32 -0.07
CA GLU A 65 4.86 -2.29 -0.76
C GLU A 65 4.92 -2.82 -2.20
N LEU A 66 6.07 -2.66 -2.88
CA LEU A 66 6.25 -3.25 -4.21
C LEU A 66 6.31 -4.79 -4.16
N ALA A 67 6.79 -5.36 -3.06
CA ALA A 67 6.73 -6.80 -2.83
C ALA A 67 5.32 -7.27 -2.46
N HIS A 68 4.54 -6.42 -1.78
CA HIS A 68 3.14 -6.70 -1.47
C HIS A 68 2.28 -6.71 -2.74
N LEU A 69 2.50 -5.76 -3.65
CA LEU A 69 1.93 -5.78 -5.00
C LEU A 69 2.19 -7.11 -5.72
N GLU A 70 3.42 -7.62 -5.65
CA GLU A 70 3.78 -8.90 -6.27
C GLU A 70 3.05 -10.08 -5.60
N ILE A 71 2.88 -10.08 -4.28
CA ILE A 71 2.09 -11.08 -3.54
C ILE A 71 0.62 -11.04 -4.01
N VAL A 72 -0.01 -9.86 -4.05
CA VAL A 72 -1.41 -9.74 -4.47
C VAL A 72 -1.58 -10.16 -5.94
N ALA A 73 -0.68 -9.74 -6.83
CA ALA A 73 -0.68 -10.16 -8.22
C ALA A 73 -0.54 -11.69 -8.36
N ALA A 74 0.34 -12.31 -7.57
CA ALA A 74 0.50 -13.77 -7.54
C ALA A 74 -0.76 -14.49 -7.06
N ILE A 75 -1.46 -13.94 -6.05
CA ILE A 75 -2.75 -14.48 -5.58
C ILE A 75 -3.78 -14.43 -6.71
N VAL A 76 -4.00 -13.26 -7.31
CA VAL A 76 -4.97 -13.06 -8.40
C VAL A 76 -4.66 -14.00 -9.56
N HIS A 77 -3.40 -14.05 -10.00
CA HIS A 77 -2.95 -14.94 -11.06
C HIS A 77 -3.27 -16.41 -10.76
N GLN A 78 -2.95 -16.89 -9.55
CA GLN A 78 -3.19 -18.29 -9.20
C GLN A 78 -4.67 -18.63 -9.04
N LEU A 79 -5.50 -17.66 -8.66
CA LEU A 79 -6.96 -17.83 -8.58
C LEU A 79 -7.64 -17.84 -9.95
N THR A 80 -7.04 -17.25 -10.98
CA THR A 80 -7.63 -17.20 -12.33
C THR A 80 -6.96 -18.15 -13.32
N ARG A 81 -5.89 -18.85 -12.94
CA ARG A 81 -5.15 -19.73 -13.86
C ARG A 81 -6.01 -20.92 -14.31
N ASN A 82 -5.87 -21.29 -15.58
CA ASN A 82 -6.51 -22.45 -16.20
C ASN A 82 -8.04 -22.47 -16.19
N LEU A 83 -8.71 -21.39 -15.79
CA LEU A 83 -10.16 -21.27 -15.90
C LEU A 83 -10.57 -21.04 -17.36
N THR A 84 -11.67 -21.65 -17.78
CA THR A 84 -12.27 -21.38 -19.10
C THR A 84 -13.07 -20.07 -19.09
N ALA A 85 -13.42 -19.56 -20.28
CA ALA A 85 -14.26 -18.38 -20.39
C ALA A 85 -15.62 -18.58 -19.70
N GLU A 86 -16.21 -19.76 -19.85
CA GLU A 86 -17.48 -20.14 -19.20
C GLU A 86 -17.35 -20.13 -17.67
N GLU A 87 -16.30 -20.73 -17.11
CA GLU A 87 -16.06 -20.72 -15.66
C GLU A 87 -15.84 -19.31 -15.11
N LEU A 88 -15.14 -18.44 -15.85
CA LEU A 88 -14.94 -17.04 -15.48
C LEU A 88 -16.26 -16.26 -15.46
N GLU A 89 -17.12 -16.46 -16.45
CA GLU A 89 -18.45 -15.84 -16.52
C GLU A 89 -19.36 -16.34 -15.39
N GLU A 90 -19.44 -17.66 -15.19
CA GLU A 90 -20.25 -18.29 -14.13
C GLU A 90 -19.85 -17.82 -12.73
N GLN A 91 -18.56 -17.53 -12.52
CA GLN A 91 -18.03 -17.02 -11.25
C GLN A 91 -18.16 -15.49 -11.09
N GLY A 92 -18.77 -14.78 -12.04
CA GLY A 92 -19.01 -13.34 -11.98
C GLY A 92 -17.81 -12.47 -12.38
N PHE A 93 -16.78 -13.07 -12.98
CA PHE A 93 -15.57 -12.39 -13.46
C PHE A 93 -15.68 -11.95 -14.93
N GLY A 94 -16.81 -12.25 -15.59
CA GLY A 94 -17.07 -11.98 -17.01
C GLY A 94 -16.70 -10.57 -17.49
N PRO A 95 -17.19 -9.48 -16.85
CA PRO A 95 -16.85 -8.12 -17.27
C PRO A 95 -15.34 -7.85 -17.29
N TYR A 96 -14.62 -8.29 -16.27
CA TYR A 96 -13.17 -8.15 -16.23
C TYR A 96 -12.48 -8.99 -17.31
N TYR A 97 -12.95 -10.23 -17.50
CA TYR A 97 -12.44 -11.13 -18.53
C TYR A 97 -12.58 -10.55 -19.94
N ILE A 98 -13.68 -9.88 -20.24
CA ILE A 98 -13.90 -9.25 -21.55
C ILE A 98 -12.86 -8.16 -21.83
N ASP A 99 -12.53 -7.34 -20.83
CA ASP A 99 -11.59 -6.23 -21.00
C ASP A 99 -10.12 -6.64 -20.89
N HIS A 100 -9.82 -7.65 -20.07
CA HIS A 100 -8.45 -7.94 -19.61
C HIS A 100 -8.06 -9.42 -19.65
N ALA A 101 -8.95 -10.30 -20.10
CA ALA A 101 -8.83 -11.75 -19.94
C ALA A 101 -8.49 -12.11 -18.47
N THR A 102 -7.34 -12.74 -18.23
CA THR A 102 -6.81 -12.99 -16.88
C THR A 102 -5.53 -12.19 -16.60
N GLY A 103 -5.28 -11.13 -17.38
CA GLY A 103 -4.19 -10.20 -17.13
C GLY A 103 -4.38 -9.47 -15.80
N ILE A 104 -3.29 -9.01 -15.19
CA ILE A 104 -3.35 -8.24 -13.94
C ILE A 104 -3.48 -6.75 -14.29
N TRP A 105 -4.68 -6.21 -14.12
CA TRP A 105 -5.02 -4.81 -14.37
C TRP A 105 -5.36 -4.11 -13.04
N PRO A 106 -4.79 -2.92 -12.77
CA PRO A 106 -4.99 -2.25 -11.51
C PRO A 106 -6.37 -1.58 -11.43
N GLN A 107 -7.30 -2.25 -10.74
CA GLN A 107 -8.62 -1.71 -10.44
C GLN A 107 -9.14 -2.23 -9.09
N ALA A 108 -10.09 -1.49 -8.52
CA ALA A 108 -10.89 -1.96 -7.39
C ALA A 108 -11.78 -3.15 -7.78
N ALA A 109 -12.22 -3.93 -6.78
CA ALA A 109 -13.21 -5.00 -6.98
C ALA A 109 -14.52 -4.48 -7.62
N GLY A 110 -14.85 -3.20 -7.39
CA GLY A 110 -15.99 -2.51 -7.99
C GLY A 110 -15.77 -2.01 -9.43
N GLY A 111 -14.61 -2.26 -10.04
CA GLY A 111 -14.33 -1.91 -11.44
C GLY A 111 -13.74 -0.52 -11.67
N VAL A 112 -13.46 0.26 -10.62
CA VAL A 112 -12.82 1.58 -10.75
C VAL A 112 -11.32 1.39 -10.98
N PRO A 113 -10.75 1.87 -12.10
CA PRO A 113 -9.32 1.73 -12.38
C PRO A 113 -8.48 2.66 -11.49
N PHE A 114 -7.33 2.14 -11.06
CA PHE A 114 -6.36 2.90 -10.28
C PHE A 114 -5.96 4.17 -11.02
N ASN A 115 -5.89 5.28 -10.29
CA ASN A 115 -5.39 6.54 -10.82
C ASN A 115 -4.78 7.40 -9.71
N ALA A 116 -4.08 8.46 -10.10
CA ALA A 116 -3.36 9.34 -9.16
C ALA A 116 -4.28 10.10 -8.17
N CYS A 117 -5.61 10.08 -8.32
CA CYS A 117 -6.52 10.65 -7.34
C CYS A 117 -6.64 9.81 -6.06
N GLU A 118 -6.13 8.57 -6.05
CA GLU A 118 -6.28 7.62 -4.95
C GLU A 118 -5.22 7.78 -3.83
N PHE A 119 -4.18 8.58 -4.06
CA PHE A 119 -3.18 8.90 -3.04
C PHE A 119 -2.76 10.37 -3.11
N GLN A 120 -2.06 10.85 -2.09
CA GLN A 120 -1.54 12.22 -2.02
C GLN A 120 -0.07 12.24 -1.58
N SER A 121 0.67 13.20 -2.13
CA SER A 121 2.03 13.56 -1.71
C SER A 121 2.10 15.08 -1.71
N LYS A 122 2.04 15.68 -0.52
CA LYS A 122 1.89 17.14 -0.35
C LYS A 122 3.21 17.86 -0.17
N GLY A 123 4.27 17.15 0.20
CA GLY A 123 5.55 17.77 0.50
C GLY A 123 5.57 18.52 1.83
N ASP A 124 4.59 18.28 2.69
CA ASP A 124 4.59 18.68 4.09
C ASP A 124 4.75 17.42 4.96
N PRO A 125 5.84 17.27 5.71
CA PRO A 125 6.16 16.03 6.42
C PRO A 125 5.11 15.56 7.42
N VAL A 126 4.42 16.50 8.09
CA VAL A 126 3.39 16.16 9.07
C VAL A 126 2.15 15.66 8.33
N THR A 127 1.71 16.38 7.30
CA THR A 127 0.57 16.02 6.46
C THR A 127 0.77 14.66 5.80
N ASP A 128 1.95 14.44 5.19
CA ASP A 128 2.26 13.20 4.48
C ASP A 128 2.27 12.00 5.44
N LEU A 129 2.90 12.10 6.61
CA LEU A 129 2.89 10.98 7.59
C LEU A 129 1.50 10.70 8.20
N PHE A 130 0.62 11.70 8.28
CA PHE A 130 -0.78 11.47 8.67
C PHE A 130 -1.59 10.78 7.57
N GLU A 131 -1.37 11.15 6.31
CA GLU A 131 -1.93 10.45 5.15
C GLU A 131 -1.48 8.98 5.15
N ASP A 132 -0.21 8.70 5.45
CA ASP A 132 0.33 7.34 5.51
C ASP A 132 -0.32 6.52 6.63
N LEU A 133 -0.43 7.08 7.84
CA LEU A 133 -1.16 6.45 8.94
C LEU A 133 -2.62 6.11 8.58
N ALA A 134 -3.29 7.01 7.84
CA ALA A 134 -4.66 6.78 7.39
C ALA A 134 -4.72 5.71 6.29
N ALA A 135 -3.78 5.71 5.35
CA ALA A 135 -3.67 4.73 4.28
C ALA A 135 -3.56 3.31 4.85
N GLU A 136 -2.62 3.09 5.77
CA GLU A 136 -2.40 1.80 6.43
C GLU A 136 -3.65 1.27 7.15
N GLN A 137 -4.41 2.15 7.81
CA GLN A 137 -5.63 1.73 8.51
C GLN A 137 -6.77 1.37 7.55
N LYS A 138 -6.87 2.07 6.42
CA LYS A 138 -7.86 1.76 5.38
C LYS A 138 -7.51 0.43 4.72
N ALA A 139 -6.26 0.23 4.33
CA ALA A 139 -5.76 -1.00 3.73
C ALA A 139 -5.97 -2.21 4.68
N ARG A 140 -5.58 -2.09 5.95
CA ARG A 140 -5.85 -3.10 7.00
C ARG A 140 -7.32 -3.45 7.13
N SER A 141 -8.21 -2.45 7.06
CA SER A 141 -9.66 -2.66 7.15
C SER A 141 -10.22 -3.35 5.90
N THR A 142 -9.68 -3.07 4.72
CA THR A 142 -10.00 -3.80 3.48
C THR A 142 -9.57 -5.26 3.57
N TYR A 143 -8.38 -5.54 4.10
CA TYR A 143 -7.96 -6.92 4.39
C TYR A 143 -8.86 -7.63 5.40
N ASP A 144 -9.29 -6.94 6.47
CA ASP A 144 -10.29 -7.47 7.40
C ASP A 144 -11.59 -7.86 6.67
N ASN A 145 -12.05 -7.07 5.70
CA ASN A 145 -13.25 -7.36 4.91
C ASN A 145 -13.07 -8.59 4.01
N ILE A 146 -11.92 -8.71 3.34
CA ILE A 146 -11.59 -9.88 2.52
C ILE A 146 -11.63 -11.15 3.38
N LEU A 147 -11.01 -11.12 4.57
CA LEU A 147 -10.96 -12.27 5.48
C LEU A 147 -12.32 -12.65 6.09
N ARG A 148 -13.36 -11.81 5.98
CA ARG A 148 -14.73 -12.16 6.36
C ARG A 148 -15.46 -12.99 5.30
N VAL A 149 -15.07 -12.87 4.04
CA VAL A 149 -15.77 -13.48 2.90
C VAL A 149 -14.95 -14.55 2.18
N VAL A 150 -13.63 -14.53 2.32
CA VAL A 150 -12.72 -15.56 1.81
C VAL A 150 -12.33 -16.49 2.96
N THR A 151 -12.50 -17.80 2.75
CA THR A 151 -12.25 -18.83 3.77
C THR A 151 -11.22 -19.88 3.37
N ASP A 152 -10.76 -19.88 2.11
CA ASP A 152 -9.71 -20.79 1.64
C ASP A 152 -8.39 -20.50 2.39
N PRO A 153 -7.84 -21.45 3.16
CA PRO A 153 -6.59 -21.24 3.90
C PRO A 153 -5.40 -20.83 3.03
N ASP A 154 -5.28 -21.36 1.82
CA ASP A 154 -4.14 -21.06 0.93
C ASP A 154 -4.18 -19.60 0.44
N VAL A 155 -5.37 -18.99 0.42
CA VAL A 155 -5.59 -17.57 0.11
C VAL A 155 -5.52 -16.72 1.38
N CYS A 156 -6.11 -17.19 2.48
CA CYS A 156 -6.15 -16.44 3.74
C CYS A 156 -4.77 -16.24 4.36
N GLU A 157 -3.84 -17.19 4.24
CA GLU A 157 -2.51 -17.06 4.83
C GLU A 157 -1.70 -15.86 4.29
N PRO A 158 -1.50 -15.68 2.98
CA PRO A 158 -0.82 -14.49 2.48
C PRO A 158 -1.61 -13.20 2.78
N ILE A 159 -2.95 -13.23 2.77
CA ILE A 159 -3.76 -12.07 3.18
C ILE A 159 -3.54 -11.71 4.66
N ARG A 160 -3.44 -12.70 5.55
CA ARG A 160 -3.11 -12.49 6.98
C ARG A 160 -1.70 -11.96 7.15
N PHE A 161 -0.75 -12.35 6.30
CA PHE A 161 0.59 -11.77 6.29
C PHE A 161 0.54 -10.28 5.95
N LEU A 162 -0.06 -9.91 4.81
CA LEU A 162 -0.19 -8.52 4.36
C LEU A 162 -0.89 -7.66 5.43
N ARG A 163 -2.03 -8.12 5.94
CA ARG A 163 -2.74 -7.46 7.04
C ARG A 163 -1.87 -7.20 8.28
N LYS A 164 -0.96 -8.11 8.63
CA LYS A 164 -0.03 -7.91 9.76
C LYS A 164 1.02 -6.86 9.43
N ARG A 165 1.43 -6.75 8.16
CA ARG A 165 2.37 -5.72 7.71
C ARG A 165 1.76 -4.33 7.84
N GLU A 166 0.48 -4.14 7.50
CA GLU A 166 -0.20 -2.84 7.70
C GLU A 166 -0.17 -2.35 9.14
N ILE A 167 -0.30 -3.28 10.10
CA ILE A 167 -0.23 -2.94 11.52
C ILE A 167 1.19 -2.48 11.87
N VAL A 168 2.21 -3.14 11.33
CA VAL A 168 3.61 -2.76 11.55
C VAL A 168 3.91 -1.43 10.87
N HIS A 169 3.50 -1.23 9.62
CA HIS A 169 3.69 0.01 8.88
C HIS A 169 3.01 1.18 9.56
N PHE A 170 1.74 1.03 9.97
CA PHE A 170 1.04 2.01 10.79
C PHE A 170 1.83 2.41 12.05
N GLN A 171 2.37 1.42 12.77
CA GLN A 171 3.18 1.69 13.96
C GLN A 171 4.48 2.42 13.63
N ARG A 172 5.15 2.05 12.53
CA ARG A 172 6.41 2.67 12.08
C ARG A 172 6.20 4.10 11.59
N PHE A 173 5.13 4.38 10.86
CA PHE A 173 4.75 5.75 10.52
C PHE A 173 4.40 6.57 11.77
N GLY A 174 3.75 5.95 12.75
CA GLY A 174 3.45 6.60 14.04
C GLY A 174 4.71 6.95 14.84
N GLU A 175 5.71 6.08 14.83
CA GLU A 175 7.04 6.35 15.39
C GLU A 175 7.75 7.46 14.63
N ALA A 176 7.74 7.40 13.29
CA ALA A 176 8.35 8.41 12.43
C ALA A 176 7.74 9.79 12.64
N LEU A 177 6.41 9.87 12.81
CA LEU A 177 5.67 11.10 13.10
C LEU A 177 6.03 11.68 14.47
N ARG A 178 6.14 10.84 15.51
CA ARG A 178 6.59 11.31 16.83
C ARG A 178 8.01 11.86 16.76
N GLY A 179 8.93 11.12 16.13
CA GLY A 179 10.31 11.58 15.96
C GLY A 179 10.43 12.83 15.07
N LEU A 180 9.50 13.03 14.14
CA LEU A 180 9.39 14.27 13.37
C LEU A 180 8.99 15.43 14.28
N GLN A 181 7.94 15.27 15.09
CA GLN A 181 7.43 16.30 15.99
C GLN A 181 8.49 16.73 17.02
N GLU A 182 9.33 15.82 17.51
CA GLU A 182 10.47 16.16 18.40
C GLU A 182 11.50 17.10 17.75
N LYS A 183 11.57 17.14 16.42
CA LYS A 183 12.48 18.02 15.64
C LYS A 183 11.85 19.38 15.33
N LEU A 184 10.56 19.55 15.60
CA LEU A 184 9.79 20.77 15.32
C LEU A 184 9.58 21.60 16.59
N ASP A 185 9.18 22.87 16.43
CA ASP A 185 8.82 23.72 17.57
C ASP A 185 7.53 23.20 18.23
N SER A 186 7.68 22.64 19.43
CA SER A 186 6.57 22.17 20.26
C SER A 186 5.50 23.21 20.60
N ARG A 187 5.80 24.51 20.48
CA ARG A 187 4.82 25.58 20.64
C ARG A 187 3.92 25.75 19.42
N ASN A 188 4.40 25.37 18.24
CA ASN A 188 3.62 25.40 17.01
C ASN A 188 4.21 24.51 15.90
N PHE A 189 3.78 23.23 15.88
CA PHE A 189 4.19 22.26 14.87
C PHE A 189 3.78 22.62 13.43
N TYR A 190 2.83 23.53 13.26
CA TYR A 190 2.22 23.87 11.97
C TYR A 190 2.62 25.28 11.49
N ALA A 191 3.54 25.95 12.17
CA ALA A 191 3.96 27.30 11.81
C ALA A 191 4.73 27.35 10.47
N PHE A 192 5.50 26.30 10.17
CA PHE A 192 6.38 26.23 9.02
C PHE A 192 6.40 24.81 8.45
N ASN A 193 6.49 24.70 7.13
CA ASN A 193 6.79 23.44 6.47
C ASN A 193 8.32 23.28 6.37
N PRO A 194 8.95 22.37 7.13
CA PRO A 194 10.40 22.21 7.14
C PRO A 194 10.99 21.69 5.82
N SER A 195 10.16 21.23 4.89
CA SER A 195 10.57 20.80 3.55
C SER A 195 10.59 21.91 2.52
N PHE A 196 9.98 23.06 2.82
CA PHE A 196 9.78 24.15 1.87
C PHE A 196 10.21 25.50 2.41
N ASP A 197 9.80 25.83 3.64
CA ASP A 197 10.13 27.09 4.28
C ASP A 197 11.60 27.10 4.74
N PRO A 198 12.30 28.25 4.63
CA PRO A 198 13.66 28.36 5.12
C PRO A 198 13.69 28.07 6.62
N GLN A 199 14.59 27.17 7.04
CA GLN A 199 14.78 26.91 8.46
C GLN A 199 15.14 28.24 9.15
N PRO A 200 14.45 28.62 10.23
CA PRO A 200 14.80 29.83 10.96
C PRO A 200 16.28 29.72 11.34
N ALA A 201 17.05 30.77 11.04
CA ALA A 201 18.47 30.83 11.36
C ALA A 201 18.62 30.39 12.82
N ALA A 202 19.44 29.37 13.06
CA ALA A 202 19.69 28.85 14.40
C ALA A 202 19.93 30.05 15.31
N VAL A 203 18.97 30.34 16.19
CA VAL A 203 19.10 31.45 17.14
C VAL A 203 20.34 31.09 17.93
N GLY A 204 21.42 31.81 17.66
CA GLY A 204 22.73 31.50 18.21
C GLY A 204 22.56 31.32 19.71
N ASN A 205 22.97 30.15 20.21
CA ASN A 205 23.24 29.98 21.62
C ASN A 205 24.38 30.94 21.96
N SER A 206 24.05 32.20 22.19
CA SER A 206 24.91 33.14 22.90
C SER A 206 25.01 32.61 24.32
N ARG A 207 26.14 31.94 24.58
CA ARG A 207 26.64 31.65 25.92
C ARG A 207 26.75 32.92 26.75
#